data_AF-A0A2U3JZ04-F1
#
_entry.id   AF-A0A2U3JZ04-F1
#
_cell.length_a   1.000
_cell.length_b   1.000
_cell.length_c   1.000
_cell.angle_alpha   90.00
_cell.angle_beta   90.00
_cell.angle_gamma   90.00
#
_symmetry.space_group_name_H-M   'P 1'
#
loop_
_entity.id
_entity.type
_entity.pdbx_description
1 polymer ?
#
loop_
_entity_poly.entity_id
_entity_poly.type
_entity_poly.pdbx_seq_one_letter_code
_entity_poly.pdbx_strand_id
1 'polypeptide(L)'
;MNEGSTQGQIANVLTEFSQSLAAFWTDLGDLAEDTVVVTMSEFGRTARENGNRGTDHGHANVMFVMGGPVKGGKVYGRWPGLDPSQLYEGRDLALTTDFRQVLGEAVYSHLGNKSLNEVFPGFENQTGKFLRLLA
;
A
#
# COMPACT_ATOMS: atom_id res chain seq x y z
N MET A 1 19.51 -7.02 -12.95
CA MET A 1 18.83 -7.77 -11.90
C MET A 1 17.73 -8.53 -12.59
N ASN A 2 17.80 -9.86 -12.63
CA ASN A 2 16.72 -10.67 -13.20
C ASN A 2 15.64 -10.82 -12.12
N GLU A 3 14.74 -9.84 -12.02
CA GLU A 3 13.74 -9.79 -10.95
C GLU A 3 12.78 -10.97 -11.06
N GLY A 4 12.42 -11.35 -12.30
CA GLY A 4 11.47 -12.42 -12.58
C GLY A 4 10.03 -12.03 -12.24
N SER A 5 9.06 -12.85 -12.64
CA SER A 5 7.63 -12.62 -12.36
C SER A 5 7.16 -13.48 -11.17
N THR A 6 6.62 -14.65 -11.43
CA THR A 6 6.16 -15.62 -10.42
C THR A 6 7.29 -16.52 -9.90
N GLN A 7 8.45 -16.46 -10.55
CA GLN A 7 9.70 -17.11 -10.16
C GLN A 7 10.82 -16.09 -10.33
N GLY A 8 11.69 -15.93 -9.32
CA GLY A 8 12.79 -14.97 -9.36
C GLY A 8 13.00 -14.22 -8.05
N GLN A 9 13.84 -13.19 -8.08
CA GLN A 9 14.20 -12.41 -6.89
C GLN A 9 12.97 -11.73 -6.27
N ILE A 10 12.07 -11.14 -7.08
CA ILE A 10 10.89 -10.44 -6.53
C ILE A 10 9.94 -11.42 -5.85
N ALA A 11 9.74 -12.61 -6.43
CA ALA A 11 8.91 -13.66 -5.84
C ALA A 11 9.47 -14.15 -4.50
N ASN A 12 10.81 -14.27 -4.40
CA ASN A 12 11.47 -14.69 -3.16
C ASN A 12 11.29 -13.65 -2.04
N VAL A 13 11.56 -12.36 -2.31
CA VAL A 13 11.41 -11.31 -1.29
C VAL A 13 9.94 -11.05 -0.92
N LEU A 14 9.00 -11.21 -1.86
CA LEU A 14 7.57 -11.16 -1.55
C LEU A 14 7.12 -12.36 -0.70
N THR A 15 7.70 -13.53 -0.92
CA THR A 15 7.47 -14.71 -0.07
C THR A 15 7.97 -14.45 1.34
N GLU A 16 9.20 -13.96 1.49
CA GLU A 16 9.78 -13.59 2.79
C GLU A 16 8.93 -12.53 3.49
N PHE A 17 8.57 -11.45 2.79
CA PHE A 17 7.69 -10.40 3.30
C PHE A 17 6.34 -10.96 3.81
N SER A 18 5.70 -11.85 3.03
CA SER A 18 4.44 -12.46 3.44
C SER A 18 4.59 -13.36 4.67
N GLN A 19 5.70 -14.10 4.77
CA GLN A 19 6.01 -14.96 5.92
C GLN A 19 6.31 -14.13 7.17
N SER A 20 7.02 -13.01 7.03
CA SER A 20 7.29 -12.09 8.14
C SER A 20 6.01 -11.45 8.67
N LEU A 21 5.09 -11.00 7.80
CA LEU A 21 3.79 -10.48 8.23
C LEU A 21 2.94 -11.56 8.92
N ALA A 22 2.95 -12.79 8.40
CA ALA A 22 2.23 -13.90 9.01
C ALA A 22 2.80 -14.29 10.39
N ALA A 23 4.13 -14.31 10.54
CA ALA A 23 4.79 -14.55 11.82
C ALA A 23 4.46 -13.44 12.82
N PHE A 24 4.61 -12.17 12.43
CA PHE A 24 4.25 -11.02 13.27
C PHE A 24 2.79 -11.07 13.73
N TRP A 25 1.87 -11.39 12.81
CA TRP A 25 0.45 -11.56 13.14
C TRP A 25 0.21 -12.70 14.14
N THR A 26 0.90 -13.82 13.97
CA THR A 26 0.80 -14.96 14.89
C THR A 26 1.30 -14.58 16.29
N ASP A 27 2.42 -13.86 16.36
CA ASP A 27 3.03 -13.43 17.62
C ASP A 27 2.20 -12.39 18.38
N LEU A 28 1.39 -11.58 17.68
CA LEU A 28 0.47 -10.64 18.33
C LEU A 28 -0.62 -11.34 19.15
N GLY A 29 -1.04 -12.56 18.76
CA GLY A 29 -2.14 -13.27 19.41
C GLY A 29 -3.39 -12.39 19.51
N ASP A 30 -3.97 -12.29 20.70
CA ASP A 30 -5.19 -11.49 20.95
C ASP A 30 -5.02 -9.99 20.66
N LEU A 31 -3.79 -9.46 20.67
CA LEU A 31 -3.53 -8.05 20.34
C LEU A 31 -3.79 -7.73 18.87
N ALA A 32 -3.83 -8.74 18.00
CA ALA A 32 -4.11 -8.58 16.58
C ALA A 32 -5.51 -7.99 16.32
N GLU A 33 -6.47 -8.22 17.22
CA GLU A 33 -7.84 -7.69 17.15
C GLU A 33 -7.89 -6.16 17.32
N ASP A 34 -6.88 -5.56 17.96
CA ASP A 34 -6.72 -4.12 18.15
C ASP A 34 -5.42 -3.59 17.53
N THR A 35 -4.96 -4.20 16.44
CA THR A 35 -3.77 -3.75 15.71
C THR A 35 -4.10 -3.50 14.25
N VAL A 36 -3.64 -2.38 13.70
CA VAL A 36 -3.64 -2.10 12.26
C VAL A 36 -2.20 -2.00 11.77
N VAL A 37 -1.82 -2.91 10.86
CA VAL A 37 -0.53 -2.92 10.17
C VAL A 37 -0.71 -2.31 8.79
N VAL A 38 0.08 -1.27 8.49
CA VAL A 38 0.16 -0.65 7.17
C VAL A 38 1.58 -0.77 6.65
N THR A 39 1.73 -1.23 5.41
CA THR A 39 3.02 -1.30 4.73
C THR A 39 3.10 -0.22 3.64
N MET A 40 4.30 0.35 3.48
CA MET A 40 4.54 1.42 2.53
C MET A 40 5.99 1.31 2.03
N SER A 41 6.20 1.74 0.79
CA SER A 41 7.53 1.94 0.21
C SER A 41 7.65 3.39 -0.27
N GLU A 42 8.85 3.96 -0.13
CA GLU A 42 9.18 5.33 -0.54
C GLU A 42 9.14 5.52 -2.06
N PHE A 43 9.29 4.43 -2.81
CA PHE A 43 9.22 4.44 -4.27
C PHE A 43 8.28 3.36 -4.81
N GLY A 44 7.77 3.64 -6.01
CA GLY A 44 7.08 2.69 -6.86
C GLY A 44 8.04 1.91 -7.75
N ARG A 45 7.48 1.08 -8.64
CA ARG A 45 8.24 0.40 -9.69
C ARG A 45 7.72 0.82 -11.06
N THR A 46 8.60 0.91 -12.04
CA THR A 46 8.19 1.18 -13.43
C THR A 46 7.28 0.06 -13.94
N ALA A 47 6.30 0.40 -14.79
CA ALA A 47 5.44 -0.60 -15.41
C ALA A 47 6.20 -1.48 -16.43
N ARG A 48 7.26 -0.94 -17.02
CA ARG A 48 8.11 -1.61 -18.01
C ARG A 48 9.36 -2.20 -17.36
N GLU A 49 9.80 -3.31 -17.93
CA GLU A 49 11.09 -3.94 -17.64
C GLU A 49 12.26 -3.07 -18.14
N ASN A 50 13.33 -2.97 -17.35
CA ASN A 50 14.57 -2.27 -17.69
C ASN A 50 15.56 -3.21 -18.41
N GLY A 51 16.68 -2.65 -18.91
CA GLY A 51 17.66 -3.39 -19.72
C GLY A 51 18.34 -4.58 -19.02
N ASN A 52 18.17 -4.73 -17.71
CA ASN A 52 18.74 -5.83 -16.93
C ASN A 52 17.72 -6.88 -16.49
N ARG A 53 16.52 -6.88 -17.07
CA ARG A 53 15.38 -7.77 -16.74
C ARG A 53 14.78 -7.55 -15.35
N GLY A 54 14.75 -6.30 -14.90
CA GLY A 54 14.13 -5.87 -13.65
C GLY A 54 13.26 -4.63 -13.85
N THR A 55 12.95 -3.89 -12.78
CA THR A 55 12.20 -2.64 -12.83
C THR A 55 12.99 -1.52 -12.15
N ASP A 56 12.81 -0.29 -12.63
CA ASP A 56 13.44 0.88 -12.03
C ASP A 56 12.56 1.48 -10.93
N HIS A 57 13.06 2.52 -10.26
CA HIS A 57 12.24 3.34 -9.39
C HIS A 57 11.15 4.03 -10.22
N GLY A 58 9.91 3.92 -9.74
CA GLY A 58 8.71 4.48 -10.37
C GLY A 58 7.85 5.25 -9.38
N HIS A 59 6.69 5.70 -9.87
CA HIS A 59 5.86 6.69 -9.18
C HIS A 59 4.89 6.09 -8.15
N ALA A 60 4.25 4.95 -8.45
CA ALA A 60 3.22 4.35 -7.58
C ALA A 60 3.51 2.89 -7.24
N ASN A 61 3.01 2.45 -6.08
CA ASN A 61 3.07 1.08 -5.57
C ASN A 61 1.73 0.65 -4.97
N VAL A 62 1.71 -0.55 -4.38
CA VAL A 62 0.62 -1.05 -3.55
C VAL A 62 0.99 -0.91 -2.07
N MET A 63 0.03 -0.49 -1.26
CA MET A 63 0.11 -0.57 0.20
C MET A 63 -0.71 -1.78 0.67
N PHE A 64 -0.11 -2.66 1.47
CA PHE A 64 -0.86 -3.73 2.15
C PHE A 64 -1.30 -3.25 3.53
N VAL A 65 -2.56 -3.50 3.86
CA VAL A 65 -3.16 -3.17 5.17
C VAL A 65 -3.83 -4.42 5.74
N MET A 66 -3.50 -4.76 6.98
CA MET A 66 -4.06 -5.90 7.71
C MET A 66 -4.28 -5.56 9.19
N GLY A 67 -5.19 -6.24 9.87
CA GLY A 67 -5.60 -5.87 11.22
C GLY A 67 -6.99 -6.38 11.57
N GLY A 68 -7.28 -6.59 12.86
CA GLY A 68 -8.63 -6.91 13.33
C GLY A 68 -9.67 -5.89 12.88
N PRO A 69 -9.40 -4.57 13.00
CA PRO A 69 -10.33 -3.54 12.54
C PRO A 69 -10.39 -3.38 11.01
N VAL A 70 -9.54 -4.08 10.23
CA VAL A 70 -9.43 -3.87 8.79
C VAL A 70 -10.52 -4.64 8.05
N LYS A 71 -11.28 -3.93 7.21
CA LYS A 71 -12.24 -4.49 6.26
C LYS A 71 -11.50 -5.15 5.08
N GLY A 72 -10.85 -6.28 5.35
CA GLY A 72 -9.99 -7.03 4.44
C GLY A 72 -10.73 -7.69 3.26
N GLY A 73 -9.97 -8.45 2.46
CA GLY A 73 -10.49 -9.18 1.28
C GLY A 73 -10.85 -8.29 0.09
N LYS A 74 -10.29 -7.08 0.02
CA LYS A 74 -10.62 -6.07 -1.00
C LYS A 74 -9.36 -5.40 -1.52
N VAL A 75 -9.40 -5.03 -2.80
CA VAL A 75 -8.46 -4.07 -3.39
C VAL A 75 -9.14 -2.70 -3.35
N TYR A 76 -8.57 -1.78 -2.59
CA TYR A 76 -9.04 -0.40 -2.52
C TYR A 76 -8.37 0.45 -3.60
N GLY A 77 -9.02 1.55 -3.98
CA GLY A 77 -8.56 2.42 -5.06
C GLY A 77 -9.07 2.01 -6.43
N ARG A 78 -8.46 2.57 -7.47
CA ARG A 78 -8.79 2.29 -8.87
C ARG A 78 -7.60 1.62 -9.53
N TRP A 79 -7.84 0.69 -10.44
CA TRP A 79 -6.80 0.13 -11.30
C TRP A 79 -7.09 0.53 -12.74
N PRO A 80 -6.42 1.57 -13.27
CA PRO A 80 -6.69 2.04 -14.63
C PRO A 80 -6.20 1.00 -15.66
N GLY A 81 -5.07 0.35 -15.42
CA GLY A 81 -4.48 -0.65 -16.31
C GLY A 81 -3.02 -0.33 -16.62
N LEU A 82 -2.46 -1.02 -17.62
CA LEU A 82 -1.07 -0.89 -18.07
C LEU A 82 -0.95 -0.32 -19.49
N ASP A 83 -2.06 0.11 -20.10
CA ASP A 83 -1.99 0.76 -21.40
C ASP A 83 -1.16 2.05 -21.29
N PRO A 84 -0.29 2.39 -22.27
CA PRO A 84 0.53 3.59 -22.19
C PRO A 84 -0.26 4.89 -21.94
N SER A 85 -1.51 4.99 -22.40
CA SER A 85 -2.38 6.14 -22.13
C SER A 85 -2.89 6.22 -20.69
N GLN A 86 -2.77 5.14 -19.94
CA GLN A 86 -3.20 5.00 -18.54
C GLN A 86 -2.04 5.13 -17.55
N LEU A 87 -0.81 5.11 -18.05
CA LEU A 87 0.40 5.29 -17.26
C LEU A 87 0.67 6.78 -17.02
N TYR A 88 1.16 7.10 -15.83
CA TYR A 88 1.69 8.43 -15.52
C TYR A 88 2.87 8.72 -16.46
N GLU A 89 2.74 9.81 -17.22
CA GLU A 89 3.71 10.23 -18.24
C GLU A 89 4.07 9.12 -19.26
N GLY A 90 3.17 8.13 -19.45
CA GLY A 90 3.40 6.99 -20.34
C GLY A 90 4.44 5.96 -19.86
N ARG A 91 4.93 6.10 -18.61
CA ARG A 91 6.05 5.30 -18.06
C ARG A 91 5.69 4.59 -16.77
N ASP A 92 5.14 5.32 -15.80
CA ASP A 92 4.93 4.85 -14.43
C ASP A 92 3.47 4.50 -14.16
N LEU A 93 3.22 3.68 -13.14
CA LEU A 93 1.85 3.45 -12.69
C LEU A 93 1.20 4.76 -12.23
N ALA A 94 -0.06 4.98 -12.61
CA ALA A 94 -0.83 6.12 -12.14
C ALA A 94 -1.12 6.00 -10.64
N LEU A 95 -0.82 7.05 -9.87
CA LEU A 95 -1.20 7.14 -8.46
C LEU A 95 -2.72 7.33 -8.37
N THR A 96 -3.44 6.33 -7.85
CA THR A 96 -4.90 6.42 -7.70
C THR A 96 -5.36 6.71 -6.30
N THR A 97 -4.48 6.49 -5.32
CA THR A 97 -4.76 6.59 -3.89
C THR A 97 -3.54 7.21 -3.23
N ASP A 98 -3.70 8.39 -2.64
CA ASP A 98 -2.64 9.02 -1.86
C ASP A 98 -2.48 8.30 -0.52
N PHE A 99 -1.23 7.99 -0.11
CA PHE A 99 -0.95 7.26 1.12
C PHE A 99 -1.55 7.94 2.37
N ARG A 100 -1.70 9.27 2.34
CA ARG A 100 -2.31 10.04 3.43
C ARG A 100 -3.80 9.73 3.61
N GLN A 101 -4.49 9.21 2.60
CA GLN A 101 -5.86 8.70 2.76
C GLN A 101 -5.89 7.42 3.61
N VAL A 102 -4.92 6.53 3.41
CA VAL A 102 -4.79 5.28 4.16
C VAL A 102 -4.37 5.57 5.60
N LEU A 103 -3.27 6.31 5.79
CA LEU A 103 -2.75 6.64 7.11
C LEU A 103 -3.68 7.59 7.87
N GLY A 104 -4.35 8.51 7.17
CA GLY A 104 -5.34 9.41 7.75
C GLY A 104 -6.50 8.69 8.40
N GLU A 105 -7.06 7.71 7.69
CA GLU A 105 -8.14 6.89 8.24
C GLU A 105 -7.65 6.07 9.45
N ALA A 106 -6.44 5.51 9.41
CA ALA A 106 -5.86 4.81 10.56
C ALA A 106 -5.64 5.73 11.78
N VAL A 107 -5.07 6.92 11.57
CA VAL A 107 -4.86 7.92 12.62
C VAL A 107 -6.20 8.38 13.20
N TYR A 108 -7.19 8.61 12.36
CA TYR A 108 -8.50 9.10 12.80
C TYR A 108 -9.31 8.03 13.52
N SER A 109 -9.45 6.85 12.92
CA SER A 109 -10.41 5.84 13.35
C SER A 109 -9.80 4.87 14.35
N HIS A 110 -8.55 4.45 14.17
CA HIS A 110 -7.89 3.49 15.05
C HIS A 110 -7.12 4.17 16.19
N LEU A 111 -6.28 5.17 15.89
CA LEU A 111 -5.56 5.91 16.94
C LEU A 111 -6.42 6.97 17.67
N GLY A 112 -7.61 7.24 17.15
CA GLY A 112 -8.55 8.20 17.76
C GLY A 112 -8.16 9.69 17.60
N ASN A 113 -7.08 10.01 16.88
CA ASN A 113 -6.65 11.39 16.70
C ASN A 113 -7.44 12.09 15.59
N LYS A 114 -8.32 13.01 15.97
CA LYS A 114 -9.21 13.74 15.05
C LYS A 114 -8.53 14.94 14.38
N SER A 115 -7.37 15.39 14.88
CA SER A 115 -6.61 16.53 14.37
C SER A 115 -5.76 16.17 13.15
N LEU A 116 -6.37 15.67 12.08
CA LEU A 116 -5.63 15.19 10.90
C LEU A 116 -4.77 16.26 10.22
N ASN A 117 -5.13 17.55 10.33
CA ASN A 117 -4.33 18.63 9.77
C ASN A 117 -3.01 18.88 10.52
N GLU A 118 -2.88 18.42 11.77
CA GLU A 118 -1.61 18.46 12.51
C GLU A 118 -0.67 17.35 12.03
N VAL A 119 -1.22 16.20 11.64
CA VAL A 119 -0.45 15.03 11.17
C VAL A 119 -0.13 15.12 9.68
N PHE A 120 -1.08 15.58 8.87
CA PHE A 120 -0.95 15.77 7.42
C PHE A 120 -1.32 17.19 7.00
N PRO A 121 -0.48 18.20 7.32
CA PRO A 121 -0.78 19.60 7.01
C PRO A 121 -1.06 19.82 5.52
N GLY A 122 -2.14 20.56 5.23
CA GLY A 122 -2.51 20.92 3.86
C GLY A 122 -3.04 19.78 3.00
N PHE A 123 -3.22 18.58 3.56
CA PHE A 123 -3.93 17.50 2.88
C PHE A 123 -5.42 17.52 3.21
N GLU A 124 -6.27 17.41 2.19
CA GLU A 124 -7.72 17.34 2.38
C GLU A 124 -8.17 15.96 2.88
N ASN A 125 -7.85 15.66 4.15
CA ASN A 125 -8.19 14.42 4.81
C ASN A 125 -9.48 14.55 5.61
N GLN A 126 -10.61 14.49 4.90
CA GLN A 126 -11.94 14.56 5.52
C GLN A 126 -12.56 13.17 5.58
N THR A 127 -13.34 12.88 6.62
CA THR A 127 -14.01 11.57 6.82
C THR A 127 -14.87 11.16 5.63
N GLY A 128 -15.45 12.12 4.89
CA GLY A 128 -16.21 11.86 3.67
C GLY A 128 -15.38 11.32 2.48
N LYS A 129 -14.05 11.48 2.53
CA LYS A 129 -13.09 11.00 1.52
C LYS A 129 -12.35 9.72 1.95
N PHE A 130 -12.66 9.17 3.12
CA PHE A 130 -12.04 7.94 3.61
C PHE A 130 -12.35 6.76 2.69
N LEU A 131 -11.38 5.85 2.58
CA LEU A 131 -11.51 4.62 1.82
C LEU A 131 -12.47 3.62 2.50
N ARG A 132 -12.78 3.86 3.78
CA ARG A 132 -13.59 2.99 4.65
C ARG A 132 -12.95 1.62 4.78
N LEU A 133 -11.63 1.64 4.96
CA LEU A 133 -10.78 0.47 5.16
C LEU A 133 -10.88 -0.07 6.58
N LEU A 134 -11.34 0.72 7.56
CA LEU A 134 -11.53 0.30 8.96
C LEU A 134 -13.01 0.13 9.33
N ALA A 135 -13.29 -0.78 10.27
CA ALA A 135 -14.60 -1.12 10.83
C ALA A 135 -15.31 0.09 11.43
#